data_AF-A0A2N2CHX3-F1
#
_entry.id   AF-A0A2N2CHX3-F1
#
_cell.length_a   1.000
_cell.length_b   1.000
_cell.length_c   1.000
_cell.angle_alpha   90.00
_cell.angle_beta   90.00
_cell.angle_gamma   90.00
#
_symmetry.space_group_name_H-M   'P 1'
#
loop_
_entity.id
_entity.type
_entity.pdbx_description
1 polymer ?
#
loop_
_entity_poly.entity_id
_entity_poly.type
_entity_poly.pdbx_seq_one_letter_code
_entity_poly.pdbx_strand_id
1 'polypeptide(L)'
;MSVKINSDNGIINIDEQVVATLAGLAAIECYGIVGMAAKSATEGFFELARKEHVTRGVKVTIKENKVIVDLFVIVQFGVRISTVAE
;
A
#
# COMPACT_ATOMS: atom_id res chain seq x y z
N MET A 1 -11.80 8.40 -0.69
CA MET A 1 -12.24 9.34 0.39
C MET A 1 -11.03 10.16 0.83
N SER A 2 -11.17 11.24 1.60
CA SER A 2 -10.02 12.06 2.02
C SER A 2 -9.96 12.26 3.53
N VAL A 3 -8.73 12.30 4.08
CA VAL A 3 -8.47 12.72 5.46
C VAL A 3 -8.47 14.24 5.49
N LYS A 4 -9.21 14.84 6.43
CA LYS A 4 -9.26 16.30 6.58
C LYS A 4 -8.57 16.71 7.87
N ILE A 5 -7.63 17.65 7.74
CA ILE A 5 -6.94 18.27 8.88
C ILE A 5 -7.29 19.75 8.85
N ASN A 6 -7.91 20.23 9.92
CA ASN A 6 -8.21 21.66 10.09
C ASN A 6 -7.07 22.31 10.87
N SER A 7 -6.48 23.34 10.29
CA SER A 7 -5.46 24.18 10.91
C SER A 7 -5.90 25.64 10.88
N ASP A 8 -5.29 26.50 11.70
CA ASP A 8 -5.61 27.94 11.73
C ASP A 8 -5.41 28.64 10.36
N ASN A 9 -4.56 28.05 9.50
CA ASN A 9 -4.25 28.54 8.16
C ASN A 9 -5.13 27.91 7.05
N GLY A 10 -6.11 27.08 7.39
CA GLY A 10 -7.03 26.46 6.42
C GLY A 10 -7.20 24.94 6.57
N ILE A 11 -7.82 24.32 5.57
CA ILE A 11 -8.18 22.89 5.57
C ILE A 11 -7.27 22.13 4.62
N ILE A 12 -6.53 21.15 5.14
CA ILE A 12 -5.71 20.22 4.37
C ILE A 12 -6.54 18.97 4.10
N ASN A 13 -6.68 18.59 2.82
CA ASN A 13 -7.33 17.36 2.40
C ASN A 13 -6.27 16.41 1.84
N ILE A 14 -6.09 15.24 2.46
CA ILE A 14 -5.18 14.20 1.99
C ILE A 14 -6.01 13.12 1.31
N ASP A 15 -5.75 12.90 0.03
CA ASP A 15 -6.44 11.86 -0.73
C ASP A 15 -5.95 10.46 -0.33
N GLU A 16 -6.85 9.51 -0.36
CA GLU A 16 -6.58 8.08 -0.16
C GLU A 16 -5.46 7.56 -1.06
N GLN A 17 -5.37 8.04 -2.31
CA GLN A 17 -4.32 7.67 -3.26
C GLN A 17 -2.92 8.11 -2.80
N VAL A 18 -2.82 9.23 -2.07
CA VAL A 18 -1.53 9.68 -1.50
C VAL A 18 -1.06 8.69 -0.45
N VAL A 19 -1.96 8.27 0.44
CA VAL A 19 -1.69 7.27 1.47
C VAL A 19 -1.32 5.92 0.84
N ALA A 20 -2.07 5.50 -0.18
CA ALA A 20 -1.83 4.25 -0.88
C ALA A 20 -0.44 4.22 -1.54
N THR A 21 -0.05 5.33 -2.16
CA THR A 21 1.26 5.47 -2.82
C THR A 21 2.39 5.43 -1.80
N LEU A 22 2.28 6.17 -0.69
CA LEU A 22 3.28 6.18 0.37
C LEU A 22 3.46 4.79 1.00
N ALA A 23 2.36 4.13 1.35
CA ALA A 23 2.41 2.82 1.96
C ALA A 23 2.99 1.75 1.02
N GLY A 24 2.66 1.81 -0.29
CA GLY A 24 3.21 0.87 -1.26
C GLY A 24 4.70 1.10 -1.53
N LEU A 25 5.16 2.35 -1.58
CA LEU A 25 6.59 2.66 -1.71
C LEU A 25 7.37 2.18 -0.49
N ALA A 26 6.87 2.49 0.72
CA ALA A 26 7.48 2.02 1.97
C ALA A 26 7.56 0.49 2.04
N ALA A 27 6.50 -0.21 1.60
CA ALA A 27 6.48 -1.67 1.58
C ALA A 27 7.52 -2.26 0.59
N ILE A 28 7.71 -1.66 -0.59
CA ILE A 28 8.72 -2.12 -1.57
C ILE A 28 10.15 -1.95 -1.04
N GLU A 29 10.39 -0.97 -0.17
CA GLU A 29 11.70 -0.75 0.45
C GLU A 29 12.01 -1.73 1.59
N CYS A 30 11.01 -2.46 2.10
CA CYS A 30 11.21 -3.46 3.14
C CYS A 30 11.98 -4.67 2.61
N TYR A 31 12.92 -5.17 3.43
CA TYR A 31 13.69 -6.36 3.13
C TYR A 31 12.78 -7.57 2.87
N GLY A 32 13.00 -8.27 1.75
CA GLY A 32 12.26 -9.46 1.38
C GLY A 32 10.95 -9.20 0.64
N ILE A 33 10.52 -7.95 0.46
CA ILE A 33 9.42 -7.62 -0.46
C ILE A 33 10.00 -7.40 -1.86
N VAL A 34 9.51 -8.16 -2.84
CA VAL A 34 9.99 -8.09 -4.24
C VAL A 34 8.98 -7.45 -5.19
N GLY A 35 7.76 -7.21 -4.71
CA GLY A 35 6.72 -6.54 -5.47
C GLY A 35 5.38 -6.45 -4.72
N MET A 36 4.44 -5.76 -5.34
CA MET A 36 3.07 -5.62 -4.85
C MET A 36 2.13 -6.49 -5.69
N ALA A 37 1.16 -7.15 -5.07
CA ALA A 37 0.19 -8.00 -5.75
C ALA A 37 -1.18 -7.30 -5.86
N ALA A 38 -1.86 -7.45 -6.99
CA ALA A 38 -3.24 -6.97 -7.11
C ALA A 38 -4.20 -7.82 -6.27
N LYS A 39 -5.25 -7.19 -5.73
CA LYS A 39 -6.27 -7.86 -4.90
C LYS A 39 -7.06 -8.95 -5.67
N SER A 40 -7.21 -8.86 -6.99
CA SER A 40 -7.95 -9.85 -7.79
C SER A 40 -7.04 -10.86 -8.48
N ALA A 41 -7.08 -12.10 -8.00
CA ALA A 41 -6.41 -13.26 -8.60
C ALA A 41 -6.99 -13.68 -9.98
N THR A 42 -8.08 -13.08 -10.44
CA THR A 42 -8.67 -13.34 -11.77
C THR A 42 -7.91 -12.70 -12.93
N GLU A 43 -6.98 -11.77 -12.66
CA GLU A 43 -5.97 -11.29 -13.61
C GLU A 43 -4.67 -12.14 -13.53
N GLY A 44 -4.81 -13.39 -13.10
CA GLY A 44 -3.79 -14.19 -12.41
C GLY A 44 -2.69 -14.86 -13.25
N PHE A 45 -2.17 -14.23 -14.31
CA PHE A 45 -0.96 -14.77 -14.95
C PHE A 45 -0.05 -13.76 -15.65
N PHE A 46 -0.56 -12.59 -16.08
CA PHE A 46 0.16 -11.76 -17.06
C PHE A 46 0.82 -10.49 -16.55
N GLU A 47 0.48 -10.03 -15.36
CA GLU A 47 1.00 -8.76 -14.85
C GLU A 47 1.94 -9.04 -13.67
N LEU A 48 3.11 -9.62 -13.95
CA LEU A 48 4.25 -9.52 -13.05
C LEU A 48 4.45 -8.02 -12.81
N ALA A 49 4.04 -7.56 -11.63
CA ALA A 49 3.80 -6.15 -11.33
C ALA A 49 4.84 -5.24 -11.98
N ARG A 50 4.46 -4.57 -13.07
CA ARG A 50 5.26 -3.47 -13.60
C ARG A 50 5.48 -2.50 -12.43
N LYS A 51 6.72 -2.07 -12.23
CA LYS A 51 7.13 -1.11 -11.19
C LYS A 51 6.23 0.13 -11.09
N GLU A 52 5.44 0.41 -12.12
CA GLU A 52 4.50 1.52 -12.24
C GLU A 52 3.20 1.36 -11.40
N HIS A 53 2.92 0.16 -10.85
CA HIS A 53 1.65 -0.13 -10.17
C HIS A 53 1.78 -0.45 -8.67
N VAL A 54 2.60 0.34 -7.98
CA VAL A 54 2.85 0.25 -6.53
C VAL A 54 1.56 0.32 -5.69
N THR A 55 0.56 1.06 -6.16
CA THR A 55 -0.72 1.23 -5.46
C THR A 55 -1.69 0.07 -5.61
N ARG A 56 -1.51 -0.85 -6.58
CA ARG A 56 -2.47 -1.95 -6.82
C ARG A 56 -2.53 -2.97 -5.67
N GLY A 57 -1.47 -3.07 -4.88
CA GLY A 57 -1.41 -3.92 -3.70
C GLY A 57 -1.70 -3.19 -2.40
N VAL A 58 -2.26 -1.99 -2.45
CA VAL A 58 -2.55 -1.20 -1.25
C VAL A 58 -4.03 -0.83 -1.25
N LYS A 59 -4.74 -1.31 -0.23
CA LYS A 59 -6.12 -0.88 0.02
C LYS A 59 -6.14 -0.03 1.28
N VAL A 60 -6.52 1.23 1.11
CA VAL A 60 -6.69 2.15 2.23
C VAL A 60 -8.16 2.17 2.61
N THR A 61 -8.45 2.29 3.90
CA THR A 61 -9.82 2.45 4.39
C THR A 61 -9.78 3.47 5.51
N ILE A 62 -10.49 4.57 5.31
CA ILE A 62 -10.59 5.65 6.29
C ILE A 62 -11.95 5.51 7.00
N LYS A 63 -11.92 5.30 8.31
CA LYS A 63 -13.13 5.22 9.16
C LYS A 63 -12.87 5.93 10.48
N GLU A 64 -13.76 6.83 10.89
CA GLU A 64 -13.79 7.41 12.24
C GLU A 64 -12.41 7.89 12.73
N ASN A 65 -11.71 8.66 11.90
CA ASN A 65 -10.36 9.19 12.17
C ASN A 65 -9.24 8.13 12.27
N LYS A 66 -9.49 6.88 11.86
CA LYS A 66 -8.49 5.82 11.70
C LYS A 66 -8.24 5.54 10.23
N VAL A 67 -6.98 5.30 9.91
CA VAL A 67 -6.54 4.84 8.60
C VAL A 67 -6.13 3.39 8.72
N ILE A 68 -6.81 2.51 7.99
CA ILE A 68 -6.49 1.09 7.88
C ILE A 68 -5.83 0.89 6.52
N VAL A 69 -4.66 0.25 6.51
CA VAL A 69 -3.91 -0.04 5.28
C VAL A 69 -3.76 -1.55 5.16
N ASP A 70 -4.43 -2.15 4.18
CA ASP A 70 -4.25 -3.55 3.81
C ASP A 70 -3.19 -3.63 2.71
N LEU A 71 -2.12 -4.41 2.95
CA LEU A 71 -1.04 -4.62 1.99
C LEU A 71 -1.11 -6.03 1.39
N PHE A 72 -1.02 -6.10 0.07
CA PHE A 72 -0.92 -7.32 -0.72
C PHE A 72 0.47 -7.33 -1.38
N VAL A 73 1.37 -8.14 -0.85
CA VAL A 73 2.80 -8.13 -1.19
C VAL A 73 3.26 -9.47 -1.72
N ILE A 74 4.29 -9.45 -2.56
CA ILE A 74 5.02 -10.63 -3.02
C ILE A 74 6.33 -10.69 -2.23
N VAL A 75 6.51 -11.77 -1.48
CA VAL A 75 7.68 -11.98 -0.64
C VAL A 75 8.69 -12.87 -1.37
N GLN A 76 9.98 -12.57 -1.21
CA GLN A 76 11.07 -13.36 -1.76
C GLN A 76 11.06 -14.77 -1.17
N PHE A 77 11.16 -15.77 -2.06
CA PHE A 77 11.29 -17.15 -1.64
C PHE A 77 12.56 -17.37 -0.80
N GLY A 78 12.45 -18.14 0.28
CA GLY A 78 13.56 -18.44 1.19
C GLY A 78 13.78 -17.41 2.30
N VAL A 79 13.01 -16.31 2.33
CA VAL A 79 13.03 -15.34 3.43
C VAL A 79 11.97 -15.69 4.47
N ARG A 80 12.30 -15.53 5.76
CA ARG A 80 11.32 -15.69 6.86
C ARG A 80 10.37 -14.51 6.87
N ILE A 81 9.07 -14.77 6.69
CA ILE A 81 8.02 -13.74 6.69
C ILE A 81 8.03 -12.92 7.99
N SER A 82 8.33 -13.54 9.13
CA SER A 82 8.46 -12.83 10.41
C SER A 82 9.55 -11.76 10.42
N THR A 83 10.64 -11.95 9.67
CA THR A 83 11.73 -10.97 9.55
C THR A 83 11.38 -9.85 8.57
N VAL A 84 10.46 -10.10 7.62
CA VAL A 84 9.95 -9.08 6.69
C VAL A 84 8.93 -8.16 7.38
N ALA A 85 8.21 -8.69 8.36
CA ALA A 85 7.13 -8.01 9.07
C ALA A 85 7.55 -7.39 10.43
N GLU A 86 8.85 -7.42 10.75
CA GLU A 86 9.45 -6.84 11.95
C GLU A 86 9.71 -5.34 11.77
#